data_AF-A0A3Q3D889-F1
#
_entry.id   AF-A0A3Q3D889-F1
#
_cell.length_a   1.000
_cell.length_b   1.000
_cell.length_c   1.000
_cell.angle_alpha   90.00
_cell.angle_beta   90.00
_cell.angle_gamma   90.00
#
_symmetry.space_group_name_H-M   'P 1'
#
loop_
_entity.id
_entity.type
_entity.pdbx_description
1 polymer ?
#
loop_
_entity_poly.entity_id
_entity_poly.type
_entity_poly.pdbx_seq_one_letter_code
_entity_poly.pdbx_strand_id
1 'polypeptide(L)'
;MSTRKLSRSLFLCASLAAIDCAVGSWGPWSSCTSPCGVGSTERSRQVSVPPRNGGMPCPDLKQRRGCFGNNEICSSAKEVAKILPDSFKRNFKDPWRRPHMLLKEEKASYCVYLRLKQASAACKLKLWSAQLVRERLVCAECQSDAMSKSDRCGGDGLEGTRTFWSAASAVGCHGSWMRESSSKGCRCPSYSVLFV
;
A
#
# COMPACT_ATOMS: atom_id res chain seq x y z
N MET A 1 3.95 82.57 41.49
CA MET A 1 4.46 81.35 40.81
C MET A 1 4.25 80.16 41.73
N SER A 2 3.22 79.34 41.47
CA SER A 2 2.92 78.13 42.23
C SER A 2 2.91 76.96 41.24
N THR A 3 4.02 76.23 41.17
CA THR A 3 4.20 75.09 40.27
C THR A 3 3.63 73.84 40.93
N ARG A 4 2.44 73.39 40.48
CA ARG A 4 1.88 72.08 40.83
C ARG A 4 2.77 70.99 40.21
N LYS A 5 3.54 70.28 41.03
CA LYS A 5 4.29 69.10 40.61
C LYS A 5 3.29 68.01 40.18
N LEU A 6 3.32 67.61 38.91
CA LEU A 6 2.65 66.40 38.45
C LEU A 6 3.25 65.21 39.22
N SER A 7 2.45 64.58 40.07
CA SER A 7 2.74 63.25 40.59
C SER A 7 2.69 62.28 39.41
N ARG A 8 3.85 61.94 38.84
CA ARG A 8 3.97 60.78 37.96
C ARG A 8 3.80 59.55 38.85
N SER A 9 2.57 59.06 38.94
CA SER A 9 2.30 57.70 39.39
C SER A 9 3.07 56.75 38.49
N LEU A 10 4.23 56.30 38.97
CA LEU A 10 4.95 55.16 38.42
C LEU A 10 4.04 53.95 38.62
N PHE A 11 3.16 53.70 37.66
CA PHE A 11 2.67 52.36 37.41
C PHE A 11 3.90 51.52 37.04
N LEU A 12 4.56 50.96 38.06
CA LEU A 12 5.43 49.81 37.86
C LEU A 12 4.52 48.70 37.34
N CYS A 13 4.39 48.61 36.02
CA CYS A 13 4.02 47.36 35.40
C CYS A 13 5.18 46.42 35.75
N ALA A 14 5.00 45.57 36.76
CA ALA A 14 5.95 44.50 37.04
C ALA A 14 6.07 43.68 35.75
N SER A 15 7.16 43.89 35.00
CA SER A 15 7.42 43.16 33.77
C SER A 15 7.64 41.71 34.17
N LEU A 16 6.60 40.89 34.06
CA LEU A 16 6.69 39.45 34.27
C LEU A 16 7.72 38.92 33.26
N ALA A 17 8.78 38.29 33.77
CA ALA A 17 9.86 37.78 32.93
C ALA A 17 9.30 36.81 31.87
N ALA A 18 9.79 36.94 30.63
CA ALA A 18 9.47 36.02 29.55
C ALA A 18 9.95 34.61 29.92
N ILE A 19 9.07 33.62 29.74
CA ILE A 19 9.40 32.21 29.94
C ILE A 19 9.25 31.53 28.60
N ASP A 20 10.37 31.05 28.06
CA ASP A 20 10.39 30.30 26.82
C ASP A 20 9.81 28.90 26.99
N CYS A 21 9.27 28.35 25.92
CA CYS A 21 8.81 26.98 25.95
C CYS A 21 9.97 25.99 26.08
N ALA A 22 9.84 25.05 27.03
CA ALA A 22 10.69 23.88 27.11
C ALA A 22 9.89 22.61 26.77
N VAL A 23 10.54 21.67 26.08
CA VAL A 23 9.94 20.40 25.66
C VAL A 23 10.76 19.23 26.18
N GLY A 24 10.09 18.11 26.44
CA GLY A 24 10.72 16.86 26.85
C GLY A 24 11.43 16.13 25.70
N SER A 25 12.00 14.98 26.03
CA SER A 25 12.58 14.08 25.04
C SER A 25 11.50 13.51 24.11
N TRP A 26 11.94 13.08 22.93
CA TRP A 26 11.09 12.36 22.00
C TRP A 26 10.67 11.01 22.57
N GLY A 27 9.38 10.69 22.43
CA GLY A 27 8.88 9.34 22.62
C GLY A 27 9.40 8.37 21.55
N PRO A 28 9.06 7.07 21.69
CA PRO A 28 9.41 6.07 20.69
C PRO A 28 8.71 6.34 19.36
N TRP A 29 9.31 5.84 18.28
CA TRP A 29 8.68 5.82 16.96
C TRP A 29 7.51 4.84 16.94
N SER A 30 6.41 5.23 16.30
CA SER A 30 5.28 4.35 16.03
C SER A 30 5.63 3.27 15.01
N SER A 31 4.81 2.23 14.92
CA SER A 31 4.92 1.23 13.85
C SER A 31 4.83 1.87 12.47
N CYS A 32 5.49 1.27 11.48
CA CYS A 32 5.43 1.76 10.11
C CYS A 32 3.97 1.70 9.61
N THR A 33 3.49 2.77 8.98
CA THR A 33 2.12 2.82 8.45
C THR A 33 1.87 1.79 7.34
N SER A 34 2.92 1.33 6.66
CA SER A 34 2.83 0.25 5.69
C SER A 34 3.43 -1.03 6.28
N PRO A 35 2.70 -2.16 6.29
CA PRO A 35 3.25 -3.43 6.72
C PRO A 35 4.36 -3.93 5.79
N CYS A 36 4.32 -3.51 4.52
CA CYS A 36 5.25 -3.90 3.48
C CYS A 36 5.70 -2.69 2.65
N GLY A 37 7.01 -2.57 2.40
CA GLY A 37 7.53 -1.51 1.54
C GLY A 37 7.52 -0.13 2.19
N VAL A 38 7.48 0.93 1.37
CA VAL A 38 7.62 2.30 1.85
C VAL A 38 6.38 2.75 2.64
N GLY A 39 6.61 3.24 3.85
CA GLY A 39 5.60 3.85 4.70
C GLY A 39 6.18 5.03 5.48
N SER A 40 5.47 5.45 6.53
CA SER A 40 5.94 6.48 7.45
C SER A 40 5.77 6.06 8.91
N THR A 41 6.60 6.60 9.77
CA THR A 41 6.50 6.43 11.23
C THR A 41 6.49 7.82 11.88
N GLU A 42 5.81 7.95 13.01
CA GLU A 42 5.63 9.19 13.75
C GLU A 42 6.05 9.02 15.20
N ARG A 43 6.60 10.07 15.79
CA ARG A 43 6.81 10.17 17.24
C ARG A 43 6.40 11.54 17.74
N SER A 44 6.08 11.63 19.02
CA SER A 44 5.70 12.88 19.68
C SER A 44 6.54 13.15 20.92
N ARG A 45 6.57 14.41 21.35
CA ARG A 45 7.14 14.86 22.64
C ARG A 45 6.18 15.82 23.31
N GLN A 46 6.26 15.90 24.62
CA GLN A 46 5.38 16.75 25.43
C GLN A 46 6.08 18.06 25.80
N VAL A 47 5.27 19.10 26.01
CA VAL A 47 5.73 20.38 26.55
C VAL A 47 6.00 20.20 28.05
N SER A 48 7.23 20.47 28.50
CA SER A 48 7.59 20.44 29.92
C SER A 48 7.33 21.79 30.59
N VAL A 49 7.55 22.89 29.87
CA VAL A 49 7.25 24.26 30.33
C VAL A 49 6.53 25.01 29.22
N PRO A 50 5.28 25.46 29.41
CA PRO A 50 4.58 26.26 28.42
C PRO A 50 5.11 27.70 28.37
N PRO A 51 5.09 28.35 27.20
CA PRO A 51 5.58 29.72 27.06
C PRO A 51 4.68 30.71 27.81
N ARG A 52 5.27 31.70 28.47
CA ARG A 52 4.55 32.77 29.19
C ARG A 52 5.18 34.13 28.97
N ASN A 53 4.38 35.18 29.17
CA ASN A 53 4.82 36.59 29.16
C ASN A 53 5.60 36.99 27.90
N GLY A 54 5.19 36.47 26.73
CA GLY A 54 5.85 36.76 25.46
C GLY A 54 7.13 35.95 25.17
N GLY A 55 7.41 34.89 25.95
CA GLY A 55 8.50 33.96 25.65
C GLY A 55 8.29 33.14 24.37
N MET A 56 9.37 32.51 23.90
CA MET A 56 9.42 31.80 22.63
C MET A 56 8.43 30.62 22.57
N PRO A 57 7.74 30.41 21.43
CA PRO A 57 6.82 29.29 21.26
C PRO A 57 7.56 27.95 21.27
N CYS A 58 6.80 26.88 21.53
CA CYS A 58 7.35 25.53 21.52
C CYS A 58 7.85 25.13 20.14
N PRO A 59 8.99 24.43 20.04
CA PRO A 59 9.40 23.77 18.80
C PRO A 59 8.45 22.62 18.47
N ASP A 60 8.61 22.02 17.28
CA ASP A 60 7.72 20.94 16.80
C ASP A 60 7.55 19.82 17.83
N LEU A 61 6.29 19.47 18.10
CA LEU A 61 5.92 18.43 19.07
C LEU A 61 5.71 17.06 18.42
N LYS A 62 5.67 17.01 17.08
CA LYS A 62 5.51 15.79 16.28
C LYS A 62 6.61 15.71 15.25
N GLN A 63 7.10 14.50 15.00
CA GLN A 63 8.08 14.24 13.97
C GLN A 63 7.67 13.03 13.16
N ARG A 64 7.77 13.13 11.83
CA ARG A 64 7.48 12.05 10.89
C ARG A 64 8.70 11.75 10.03
N ARG A 65 8.96 10.47 9.75
CA ARG A 65 10.00 10.04 8.80
C ARG A 65 9.52 8.86 7.96
N GLY A 66 10.22 8.61 6.86
CA GLY A 66 10.03 7.40 6.05
C GLY A 66 10.47 6.14 6.79
N CYS A 67 9.78 5.03 6.53
CA CYS A 67 10.16 3.69 6.99
C CYS A 67 9.93 2.67 5.89
N PHE A 68 10.53 1.48 6.04
CA PHE A 68 10.31 0.35 5.16
C PHE A 68 9.74 -0.82 5.98
N GLY A 69 8.48 -1.19 5.75
CA GLY A 69 7.85 -2.36 6.35
C GLY A 69 8.45 -3.65 5.80
N ASN A 70 8.92 -4.53 6.69
CA ASN A 70 9.56 -5.81 6.34
C ASN A 70 8.93 -6.98 7.10
N ASN A 71 7.59 -7.07 7.08
CA ASN A 71 6.89 -8.22 7.64
C ASN A 71 7.20 -9.49 6.80
N GLU A 72 7.28 -10.66 7.42
CA GLU A 72 7.51 -11.97 6.78
C GLU A 72 6.54 -12.22 5.59
N ILE A 73 5.30 -11.73 5.74
CA ILE A 73 4.22 -11.81 4.74
C ILE A 73 4.54 -11.00 3.46
N CYS A 74 5.46 -10.04 3.54
CA CYS A 74 5.80 -9.14 2.44
C CYS A 74 6.57 -9.80 1.29
N SER A 75 7.10 -11.01 1.49
CA SER A 75 7.60 -11.86 0.40
C SER A 75 6.53 -12.01 -0.70
N SER A 76 5.27 -12.22 -0.31
CA SER A 76 4.14 -12.36 -1.24
C SER A 76 3.69 -11.01 -1.83
N ALA A 77 3.87 -9.90 -1.11
CA ALA A 77 3.53 -8.55 -1.60
C ALA A 77 4.51 -8.02 -2.66
N LYS A 78 5.76 -8.51 -2.68
CA LYS A 78 6.78 -8.16 -3.68
C LYS A 78 6.57 -8.87 -5.01
N GLU A 79 5.74 -9.92 -5.05
CA GLU A 79 5.49 -10.65 -6.28
C GLU A 79 4.66 -9.80 -7.25
N VAL A 80 5.15 -9.72 -8.49
CA VAL A 80 4.43 -9.08 -9.58
C VAL A 80 3.70 -10.17 -10.36
N ALA A 81 2.37 -10.14 -10.32
CA ALA A 81 1.57 -11.09 -11.10
C ALA A 81 1.82 -10.92 -12.59
N LYS A 82 1.90 -12.05 -13.30
CA LYS A 82 1.84 -12.09 -14.75
C LYS A 82 0.45 -12.55 -15.16
N ILE A 83 -0.16 -11.82 -16.08
CA ILE A 83 -1.52 -12.12 -16.54
C ILE A 83 -1.63 -12.22 -18.05
N LEU A 84 -2.56 -13.06 -18.49
CA LEU A 84 -3.04 -13.17 -19.86
C LEU A 84 -4.58 -13.04 -19.88
N PRO A 85 -5.20 -12.67 -21.02
CA PRO A 85 -6.64 -12.74 -21.16
C PRO A 85 -7.13 -14.19 -21.10
N ASP A 86 -8.38 -14.37 -20.69
CA ASP A 86 -9.05 -15.67 -20.61
C ASP A 86 -9.08 -16.46 -21.93
N SER A 87 -8.92 -15.81 -23.08
CA SER A 87 -8.75 -16.46 -24.38
C SER A 87 -7.55 -17.42 -24.44
N PHE A 88 -6.58 -17.29 -23.52
CA PHE A 88 -5.43 -18.20 -23.39
C PHE A 88 -5.72 -19.41 -22.48
N LYS A 89 -6.94 -19.54 -21.94
CA LYS A 89 -7.32 -20.65 -21.07
C LYS A 89 -7.15 -21.97 -21.82
N ARG A 90 -6.16 -22.76 -21.41
CA ARG A 90 -5.97 -24.10 -21.97
C ARG A 90 -6.96 -25.05 -21.31
N ASN A 91 -8.10 -25.26 -21.95
CA ASN A 91 -9.01 -26.37 -21.61
C ASN A 91 -8.52 -27.71 -22.19
N PHE A 92 -7.38 -27.70 -22.90
CA PHE A 92 -6.87 -28.84 -23.64
C PHE A 92 -6.10 -29.79 -22.71
N LYS A 93 -6.74 -30.89 -22.30
CA LYS A 93 -6.03 -32.09 -21.84
C LYS A 93 -5.25 -32.61 -23.04
N ASP A 94 -3.96 -32.31 -23.11
CA ASP A 94 -3.09 -32.71 -24.21
C ASP A 94 -3.18 -34.23 -24.46
N PRO A 95 -3.78 -34.69 -25.58
CA PRO A 95 -3.92 -36.11 -25.90
C PRO A 95 -2.58 -36.81 -26.11
N TRP A 96 -1.51 -36.05 -26.39
CA TRP A 96 -0.16 -36.55 -26.63
C TRP A 96 0.73 -36.49 -25.38
N ARG A 97 0.17 -36.11 -24.22
CA ARG A 97 0.88 -36.08 -22.94
C ARG A 97 1.30 -37.52 -22.59
N ARG A 98 2.59 -37.82 -22.77
CA ARG A 98 3.14 -39.17 -22.64
C ARG A 98 2.93 -39.71 -21.21
N PRO A 99 2.45 -40.96 -21.02
CA PRO A 99 2.18 -41.55 -19.70
C PRO A 99 3.36 -41.60 -18.72
N HIS A 100 4.60 -41.45 -19.20
CA HIS A 100 5.83 -41.63 -18.43
C HIS A 100 6.51 -40.33 -17.97
N MET A 101 5.99 -39.15 -18.33
CA MET A 101 6.40 -37.92 -17.63
C MET A 101 5.62 -37.85 -16.33
N LEU A 102 6.32 -37.89 -15.20
CA LEU A 102 5.77 -37.75 -13.83
C LEU A 102 4.51 -36.88 -13.85
N LEU A 103 3.37 -37.49 -13.53
CA LEU A 103 2.11 -36.79 -13.32
C LEU A 103 2.36 -35.73 -12.25
N LYS A 104 2.58 -34.47 -12.66
CA LYS A 104 2.55 -33.35 -11.73
C LYS A 104 1.15 -33.38 -11.14
N GLU A 105 1.04 -33.53 -9.82
CA GLU A 105 -0.26 -33.57 -9.13
C GLU A 105 -1.12 -32.39 -9.63
N GLU A 106 -2.30 -32.71 -10.19
CA GLU A 106 -3.22 -31.70 -10.70
C GLU A 106 -3.81 -30.93 -9.51
N LYS A 107 -3.24 -29.76 -9.23
CA LYS A 107 -3.73 -28.87 -8.17
C LYS A 107 -5.09 -28.27 -8.55
N ALA A 108 -6.00 -28.16 -7.58
CA ALA A 108 -7.32 -27.59 -7.83
C ALA A 108 -7.24 -26.09 -8.17
N SER A 109 -7.77 -25.68 -9.31
CA SER A 109 -7.84 -24.26 -9.71
C SER A 109 -8.69 -23.43 -8.76
N TYR A 110 -8.30 -22.17 -8.53
CA TYR A 110 -9.06 -21.20 -7.72
C TYR A 110 -9.07 -19.82 -8.37
N CYS A 111 -10.03 -19.00 -7.96
CA CYS A 111 -10.26 -17.68 -8.52
C CYS A 111 -9.98 -16.61 -7.49
N VAL A 112 -9.39 -15.51 -7.96
CA VAL A 112 -9.06 -14.35 -7.14
C VAL A 112 -9.79 -13.14 -7.70
N TYR A 113 -10.49 -12.42 -6.82
CA TYR A 113 -11.17 -11.19 -7.15
C TYR A 113 -10.28 -10.02 -6.75
N LEU A 114 -9.85 -9.26 -7.74
CA LEU A 114 -8.84 -8.21 -7.61
C LEU A 114 -9.43 -6.87 -8.02
N ARG A 115 -9.38 -5.90 -7.12
CA ARG A 115 -9.82 -4.52 -7.37
C ARG A 115 -8.66 -3.70 -7.92
N LEU A 116 -8.75 -3.29 -9.19
CA LEU A 116 -7.72 -2.45 -9.83
C LEU A 116 -7.59 -1.10 -9.12
N LYS A 117 -6.36 -0.71 -8.83
CA LYS A 117 -6.03 0.60 -8.24
C LYS A 117 -5.26 1.49 -9.20
N GLN A 118 -4.48 0.89 -10.10
CA GLN A 118 -3.76 1.60 -11.15
C GLN A 118 -3.65 0.71 -12.39
N ALA A 119 -3.72 1.32 -13.56
CA ALA A 119 -3.37 0.73 -14.83
C ALA A 119 -2.61 1.75 -15.67
N SER A 120 -1.55 1.32 -16.37
CA SER A 120 -0.77 2.17 -17.26
C SER A 120 -1.56 2.55 -18.51
N ALA A 121 -1.19 3.65 -19.16
CA ALA A 121 -1.85 4.09 -20.39
C ALA A 121 -1.73 3.05 -21.53
N ALA A 122 -0.65 2.26 -21.54
CA ALA A 122 -0.41 1.20 -22.51
C ALA A 122 -1.49 0.10 -22.48
N CYS A 123 -2.24 -0.05 -21.38
CA CYS A 123 -3.35 -0.99 -21.32
C CYS A 123 -4.47 -0.66 -22.32
N LYS A 124 -4.57 0.59 -22.78
CA LYS A 124 -5.54 0.99 -23.83
C LYS A 124 -5.18 0.49 -25.23
N LEU A 125 -3.97 -0.02 -25.44
CA LEU A 125 -3.48 -0.39 -26.78
C LEU A 125 -4.00 -1.74 -27.29
N LYS A 126 -4.49 -2.63 -26.41
CA LYS A 126 -5.10 -3.91 -26.79
C LYS A 126 -6.54 -3.96 -26.31
N LEU A 127 -7.44 -4.53 -27.12
CA LEU A 127 -8.88 -4.57 -26.83
C LEU A 127 -9.19 -5.25 -25.49
N TRP A 128 -8.56 -6.39 -25.22
CA TRP A 128 -8.78 -7.14 -23.98
C TRP A 128 -8.27 -6.40 -22.73
N SER A 129 -7.17 -5.63 -22.85
CA SER A 129 -6.56 -4.91 -21.72
C SER A 129 -7.13 -3.51 -21.53
N ALA A 130 -7.80 -2.94 -22.54
CA ALA A 130 -8.43 -1.62 -22.46
C ALA A 130 -9.47 -1.52 -21.35
N GLN A 131 -9.97 -2.68 -20.94
CA GLN A 131 -10.98 -2.85 -19.92
C GLN A 131 -10.40 -2.80 -18.49
N LEU A 132 -9.07 -2.91 -18.33
CA LEU A 132 -8.35 -2.83 -17.06
C LEU A 132 -8.27 -1.37 -16.60
N VAL A 133 -9.35 -0.90 -15.98
CA VAL A 133 -9.49 0.48 -15.49
C VAL A 133 -9.56 0.53 -13.97
N ARG A 134 -9.26 1.69 -13.40
CA ARG A 134 -9.26 1.91 -11.93
C ARG A 134 -10.63 1.59 -11.32
N GLU A 135 -10.61 1.01 -10.12
CA GLU A 135 -11.75 0.50 -9.33
C GLU A 135 -12.57 -0.64 -9.97
N ARG A 136 -12.20 -1.11 -11.16
CA ARG A 136 -12.82 -2.31 -11.73
C ARG A 136 -12.44 -3.54 -10.92
N LEU A 137 -13.43 -4.40 -10.66
CA LEU A 137 -13.21 -5.73 -10.12
C LEU A 137 -12.92 -6.69 -11.26
N VAL A 138 -11.77 -7.37 -11.20
CA VAL A 138 -11.35 -8.37 -12.18
C VAL A 138 -11.23 -9.72 -11.50
N CYS A 139 -11.76 -10.74 -12.17
CA CYS A 139 -11.58 -12.14 -11.77
C CYS A 139 -10.32 -12.66 -12.46
N ALA A 140 -9.39 -13.16 -11.67
CA ALA A 140 -8.17 -13.81 -12.14
C ALA A 140 -8.20 -15.29 -11.74
N GLU A 141 -8.14 -16.18 -12.73
CA GLU A 141 -8.12 -17.62 -12.50
C GLU A 141 -6.67 -18.13 -12.38
N CYS A 142 -6.41 -18.85 -11.30
CA CYS A 142 -5.16 -19.53 -11.03
C CYS A 142 -5.30 -21.02 -11.37
N GLN A 143 -4.67 -21.44 -12.45
CA GLN A 143 -4.69 -22.83 -12.92
C GLN A 143 -3.50 -23.61 -12.35
N SER A 144 -3.61 -24.94 -12.32
CA SER A 144 -2.57 -25.85 -11.82
C SER A 144 -1.20 -25.65 -12.47
N ASP A 145 -1.18 -25.29 -13.75
CA ASP A 145 0.07 -25.04 -14.49
C ASP A 145 0.78 -23.75 -14.03
N ALA A 146 0.01 -22.74 -13.62
CA ALA A 146 0.53 -21.48 -13.06
C ALA A 146 0.91 -21.60 -11.57
N MET A 147 0.39 -22.61 -10.88
CA MET A 147 0.85 -23.00 -9.55
C MET A 147 2.19 -23.74 -9.71
N SER A 148 3.29 -23.05 -9.38
CA SER A 148 4.64 -23.60 -9.43
C SER A 148 4.84 -24.66 -8.32
N LYS A 149 5.79 -24.47 -7.40
CA LYS A 149 5.97 -25.36 -6.23
C LYS A 149 4.93 -25.13 -5.13
N SER A 150 4.25 -23.99 -5.14
CA SER A 150 3.21 -23.60 -4.17
C SER A 150 1.80 -24.01 -4.60
N ASP A 151 0.86 -24.00 -3.66
CA ASP A 151 -0.60 -24.16 -3.93
C ASP A 151 -1.27 -22.82 -4.27
N ARG A 152 -0.46 -21.80 -4.62
CA ARG A 152 -0.90 -20.47 -5.02
C ARG A 152 -0.15 -19.97 -6.25
N CYS A 153 -0.79 -19.11 -7.04
CA CYS A 153 -0.15 -18.40 -8.14
C CYS A 153 0.71 -17.24 -7.63
N GLY A 154 1.83 -16.99 -8.29
CA GLY A 154 2.70 -15.86 -7.98
C GLY A 154 1.98 -14.53 -8.21
N GLY A 155 2.02 -13.64 -7.21
CA GLY A 155 1.37 -12.34 -7.28
C GLY A 155 -0.16 -12.40 -7.20
N ASP A 156 -0.73 -13.52 -6.76
CA ASP A 156 -2.17 -13.64 -6.53
C ASP A 156 -2.70 -12.65 -5.49
N GLY A 157 -1.80 -12.02 -4.73
CA GLY A 157 -2.05 -10.85 -3.91
C GLY A 157 -2.29 -11.18 -2.44
N LEU A 158 -2.46 -10.14 -1.63
CA LEU A 158 -2.82 -10.25 -0.22
C LEU A 158 -4.01 -9.35 0.05
N GLU A 159 -4.87 -9.77 0.96
CA GLU A 159 -6.05 -9.00 1.34
C GLU A 159 -5.64 -7.66 1.97
N GLY A 160 -6.30 -6.59 1.58
CA GLY A 160 -6.01 -5.23 2.06
C GLY A 160 -4.65 -4.65 1.65
N THR A 161 -3.83 -5.37 0.88
CA THR A 161 -2.50 -4.92 0.45
C THR A 161 -2.46 -4.66 -1.05
N ARG A 162 -1.92 -3.50 -1.44
CA ARG A 162 -1.65 -3.19 -2.84
C ARG A 162 -0.51 -4.06 -3.37
N THR A 163 -0.82 -4.85 -4.39
CA THR A 163 0.14 -5.69 -5.12
C THR A 163 0.15 -5.30 -6.60
N PHE A 164 1.15 -5.79 -7.34
CA PHE A 164 1.46 -5.31 -8.68
C PHE A 164 1.27 -6.41 -9.73
N TRP A 165 1.03 -5.99 -10.96
CA TRP A 165 0.80 -6.90 -12.06
C TRP A 165 1.32 -6.35 -13.38
N SER A 166 1.57 -7.26 -14.32
CA SER A 166 1.92 -6.92 -15.69
C SER A 166 1.29 -7.92 -16.67
N ALA A 167 0.77 -7.41 -17.77
CA ALA A 167 0.18 -8.22 -18.83
C ALA A 167 1.27 -8.80 -19.72
N ALA A 168 1.31 -10.13 -19.85
CA ALA A 168 2.33 -10.81 -20.65
C ALA A 168 2.12 -10.61 -22.17
N SER A 169 0.88 -10.48 -22.64
CA SER A 169 0.55 -10.27 -24.05
C SER A 169 0.23 -8.82 -24.44
N ALA A 170 0.39 -7.87 -23.51
CA ALA A 170 0.20 -6.44 -23.76
C ALA A 170 1.40 -5.65 -23.23
N VAL A 171 2.38 -5.40 -24.10
CA VAL A 171 3.65 -4.72 -23.77
C VAL A 171 3.37 -3.37 -23.11
N GLY A 172 4.02 -3.14 -21.97
CA GLY A 172 3.87 -1.91 -21.18
C GLY A 172 2.56 -1.82 -20.39
N CYS A 173 1.60 -2.74 -20.56
CA CYS A 173 0.39 -2.78 -19.74
C CYS A 173 0.71 -3.41 -18.38
N HIS A 174 0.67 -2.59 -17.34
CA HIS A 174 0.96 -2.97 -15.97
C HIS A 174 0.17 -2.10 -15.01
N GLY A 175 0.17 -2.47 -13.74
CA GLY A 175 -0.57 -1.72 -12.75
C GLY A 175 -0.48 -2.27 -11.36
N SER A 176 -1.46 -1.88 -10.54
CA SER A 176 -1.62 -2.41 -9.20
C SER A 176 -3.09 -2.71 -8.91
N TRP A 177 -3.31 -3.65 -7.99
CA TRP A 177 -4.62 -4.05 -7.51
C TRP A 177 -4.56 -4.38 -6.02
N MET A 178 -5.73 -4.58 -5.40
CA MET A 178 -5.85 -5.16 -4.07
C MET A 178 -6.75 -6.40 -4.16
N ARG A 179 -6.39 -7.47 -3.45
CA ARG A 179 -7.27 -8.64 -3.35
C ARG A 179 -8.46 -8.30 -2.47
N GLU A 180 -9.64 -8.61 -2.98
CA GLU A 180 -10.93 -8.46 -2.30
C GLU A 180 -11.42 -9.80 -1.75
N SER A 181 -11.26 -10.88 -2.52
CA SER A 181 -11.58 -12.23 -2.06
C SER A 181 -10.93 -13.30 -2.94
N SER A 182 -11.00 -14.55 -2.49
CA SER A 182 -10.62 -15.74 -3.27
C SER A 182 -11.62 -16.88 -3.05
N SER A 183 -11.89 -17.67 -4.08
CA SER A 183 -12.86 -18.77 -4.02
C SER A 183 -12.35 -20.02 -4.76
N LYS A 184 -12.64 -21.19 -4.20
CA LYS A 184 -12.44 -22.49 -4.84
C LYS A 184 -13.61 -22.76 -5.80
N GLY A 185 -13.35 -23.32 -6.98
CA GLY A 185 -14.38 -23.57 -8.01
C GLY A 185 -14.62 -22.35 -8.90
N CYS A 186 -13.69 -22.11 -9.81
CA CYS A 186 -13.66 -20.93 -10.66
C CYS A 186 -14.87 -20.75 -11.59
N ARG A 187 -15.52 -19.59 -11.48
CA ARG A 187 -16.54 -19.12 -12.42
C ARG A 187 -16.31 -17.64 -12.73
N CYS A 188 -15.25 -17.36 -13.48
CA CYS A 188 -14.98 -16.00 -13.92
C CYS A 188 -15.88 -15.60 -15.12
N PRO A 189 -16.27 -14.32 -15.24
CA PRO A 189 -16.97 -13.79 -16.40
C PRO A 189 -16.04 -13.60 -17.62
N SER A 190 -16.60 -13.30 -18.80
CA SER A 190 -15.93 -13.21 -20.12
C SER A 190 -14.86 -12.10 -20.27
N TYR A 191 -14.52 -11.39 -19.19
CA TYR A 191 -13.49 -10.35 -19.13
C TYR A 191 -12.45 -10.67 -18.07
N SER A 192 -12.24 -11.95 -17.87
CA SER A 192 -11.35 -12.46 -16.85
C SER A 192 -9.93 -12.57 -17.37
N VAL A 193 -9.02 -12.73 -16.44
CA VAL A 193 -7.61 -12.93 -16.73
C VAL A 193 -7.15 -14.23 -16.10
N LEU A 194 -6.03 -14.74 -16.57
CA LEU A 194 -5.39 -15.95 -16.07
C LEU A 194 -4.02 -15.57 -15.53
N PHE A 195 -3.65 -16.14 -14.39
CA PHE A 195 -2.27 -16.11 -13.93
C PHE A 195 -1.41 -17.03 -14.79
N VAL A 196 -0.15 -16.64 -14.99
CA VAL A 196 0.87 -17.43 -15.70
C VAL A 196 2.21 -17.42 -14.99
#